data_AF-A0A0U3HY77-F1
#
_entry.id   AF-A0A0U3HY77-F1
#
_cell.length_a   1.000
_cell.length_b   1.000
_cell.length_c   1.000
_cell.angle_alpha   90.00
_cell.angle_beta   90.00
_cell.angle_gamma   90.00
#
_symmetry.space_group_name_H-M   'P 1'
#
loop_
_entity.id
_entity.type
_entity.pdbx_description
1 polymer ?
#
loop_
_entity_poly.entity_id
_entity_poly.type
_entity_poly.pdbx_seq_one_letter_code
_entity_poly.pdbx_strand_id
1 'polypeptide(L)'
;MYEAIFSIALTTALLLGSPGPAPLALAAVGASSGARGGVPFLSGILLGLLVAIIAAATGLGALLLSYPNLSAVCQIVAIVYLFYVAYKIANNHSGLSDIAGSEVGFRDGFILNLLNPKAYAACIAIFANNSVPDVTPVMGAILAASTCFIIAIVVDSLWLMLGGVLHRFIKTPIQLRNLRLFFAFLLTCLLIWISTTHLLN
;
A
#
# COMPACT_ATOMS: atom_id res chain seq x y z
N MET A 1 -0.14 -28.40 6.09
CA MET A 1 0.56 -27.16 6.53
C MET A 1 1.26 -26.41 5.39
N TYR A 2 2.23 -27.00 4.67
CA TYR A 2 2.99 -26.29 3.63
C TYR A 2 2.14 -25.74 2.48
N GLU A 3 1.17 -26.52 1.98
CA GLU A 3 0.22 -26.08 0.96
C GLU A 3 -0.58 -24.83 1.40
N ALA A 4 -0.99 -24.77 2.66
CA ALA A 4 -1.71 -23.62 3.20
C ALA A 4 -0.81 -22.36 3.26
N ILE A 5 0.44 -22.51 3.72
CA ILE A 5 1.40 -21.41 3.75
C ILE A 5 1.69 -20.90 2.33
N PHE A 6 1.87 -21.80 1.37
CA PHE A 6 2.07 -21.44 -0.02
C PHE A 6 0.85 -20.71 -0.62
N SER A 7 -0.36 -21.22 -0.37
CA SER A 7 -1.61 -20.58 -0.81
C SER A 7 -1.78 -19.17 -0.23
N ILE A 8 -1.51 -19.00 1.08
CA ILE A 8 -1.53 -17.70 1.75
C ILE A 8 -0.50 -16.76 1.13
N ALA A 9 0.72 -17.24 0.91
CA ALA A 9 1.79 -16.44 0.33
C ALA A 9 1.44 -15.98 -1.09
N LEU A 10 0.94 -16.89 -1.94
CA LEU A 10 0.54 -16.60 -3.31
C LEU A 10 -0.64 -15.62 -3.34
N THR A 11 -1.68 -15.86 -2.54
CA THR A 11 -2.85 -14.99 -2.47
C THR A 11 -2.47 -13.60 -1.96
N THR A 12 -1.58 -13.52 -0.96
CA THR A 12 -1.05 -12.24 -0.48
C THR A 12 -0.31 -11.50 -1.57
N ALA A 13 0.58 -12.18 -2.29
CA ALA A 13 1.35 -11.58 -3.38
C ALA A 13 0.44 -11.03 -4.49
N LEU A 14 -0.61 -11.77 -4.85
CA LEU A 14 -1.58 -11.34 -5.87
C LEU A 14 -2.43 -10.15 -5.39
N LEU A 15 -3.04 -10.24 -4.21
CA LEU A 15 -3.97 -9.22 -3.73
C LEU A 15 -3.26 -7.92 -3.34
N LEU A 16 -2.18 -8.00 -2.56
CA LEU A 16 -1.43 -6.83 -2.12
C LEU A 16 -0.49 -6.30 -3.21
N GLY A 17 0.04 -7.19 -4.08
CA GLY A 17 0.93 -6.79 -5.18
C GLY A 17 0.22 -6.23 -6.40
N SER A 18 -1.09 -6.45 -6.53
CA SER A 18 -1.88 -5.86 -7.62
C SER A 18 -1.80 -4.33 -7.59
N PRO A 19 -1.69 -3.66 -8.76
CA PRO A 19 -1.61 -2.20 -8.83
C PRO A 19 -2.82 -1.58 -8.12
N GLY A 20 -2.53 -0.65 -7.23
CA GLY A 20 -3.51 0.01 -6.37
C GLY A 20 -2.87 1.16 -5.62
N PRO A 21 -3.61 1.80 -4.69
CA PRO A 21 -3.15 3.03 -4.06
C PRO A 21 -1.78 2.93 -3.37
N ALA A 22 -1.61 1.97 -2.46
CA ALA A 22 -0.36 1.81 -1.71
C ALA A 22 0.83 1.39 -2.61
N PRO A 23 0.73 0.33 -3.45
CA PRO A 23 1.80 -0.03 -4.38
C PRO A 23 2.22 1.09 -5.36
N LEU A 24 1.25 1.82 -5.92
CA LEU A 24 1.55 2.93 -6.84
C LEU A 24 2.14 4.13 -6.11
N ALA A 25 1.70 4.40 -4.88
CA ALA A 25 2.31 5.45 -4.05
C ALA A 25 3.76 5.09 -3.68
N LEU A 26 4.06 3.82 -3.38
CA LEU A 26 5.42 3.34 -3.14
C LEU A 26 6.32 3.52 -4.37
N ALA A 27 5.84 3.15 -5.55
CA ALA A 27 6.58 3.40 -6.79
C ALA A 27 6.78 4.90 -7.05
N ALA A 28 5.75 5.72 -6.81
CA ALA A 28 5.84 7.16 -6.98
C ALA A 28 6.87 7.80 -6.03
N VAL A 29 6.87 7.43 -4.75
CA VAL A 29 7.85 7.89 -3.75
C VAL A 29 9.25 7.40 -4.13
N GLY A 30 9.40 6.12 -4.50
CA GLY A 30 10.67 5.55 -4.95
C GLY A 30 11.22 6.26 -6.18
N ALA A 31 10.37 6.63 -7.14
CA ALA A 31 10.73 7.38 -8.32
C ALA A 31 11.11 8.84 -8.03
N SER A 32 10.49 9.43 -7.02
CA SER A 32 10.66 10.86 -6.70
C SER A 32 11.87 11.15 -5.82
N SER A 33 12.21 10.24 -4.90
CA SER A 33 13.24 10.43 -3.87
C SER A 33 14.21 9.25 -3.77
N GLY A 34 14.14 8.30 -4.71
CA GLY A 34 14.92 7.07 -4.67
C GLY A 34 14.37 6.05 -3.65
N ALA A 35 14.75 4.78 -3.81
CA ALA A 35 14.30 3.72 -2.90
C ALA A 35 14.71 3.97 -1.44
N ARG A 36 15.92 4.49 -1.20
CA ARG A 36 16.40 4.81 0.16
C ARG A 36 15.58 5.93 0.81
N GLY A 37 15.27 6.99 0.07
CA GLY A 37 14.45 8.11 0.56
C GLY A 37 13.01 7.70 0.88
N GLY A 38 12.50 6.65 0.23
CA GLY A 38 11.14 6.12 0.47
C GLY A 38 11.02 5.08 1.60
N VAL A 39 12.11 4.66 2.25
CA VAL A 39 12.06 3.67 3.34
C VAL A 39 11.15 4.11 4.50
N PRO A 40 11.18 5.37 4.98
CA PRO A 40 10.26 5.80 6.03
C PRO A 40 8.79 5.63 5.63
N PHE A 41 8.44 5.99 4.39
CA PHE A 41 7.10 5.83 3.86
C PHE A 41 6.68 4.35 3.79
N LEU A 42 7.55 3.48 3.29
CA LEU A 42 7.35 2.01 3.28
C LEU A 42 7.10 1.47 4.69
N SER A 43 7.90 1.87 5.67
CA SER A 43 7.68 1.44 7.07
C SER A 43 6.32 1.89 7.60
N GLY A 44 5.85 3.07 7.21
CA GLY A 44 4.50 3.55 7.49
C GLY A 44 3.43 2.67 6.86
N ILE A 45 3.56 2.38 5.56
CA ILE A 45 2.64 1.49 4.83
C ILE A 45 2.53 0.13 5.51
N LEU A 46 3.67 -0.49 5.86
CA LEU A 46 3.72 -1.79 6.51
C LEU A 46 3.07 -1.76 7.90
N LEU A 47 3.31 -0.71 8.70
CA LEU A 47 2.66 -0.60 10.01
C LEU A 47 1.14 -0.41 9.87
N GLY A 48 0.68 0.38 8.90
CA GLY A 48 -0.74 0.50 8.60
C GLY A 48 -1.35 -0.82 8.12
N LEU A 49 -0.61 -1.61 7.33
CA LEU A 49 -1.03 -2.95 6.90
C LEU A 49 -1.18 -3.89 8.09
N LEU A 50 -0.28 -3.82 9.06
CA LEU A 50 -0.33 -4.67 10.24
C LEU A 50 -1.65 -4.48 11.01
N VAL A 51 -2.18 -3.24 11.05
CA VAL A 51 -3.51 -2.97 11.61
C VAL A 51 -4.60 -3.71 10.84
N ALA A 52 -4.57 -3.68 9.50
CA ALA A 52 -5.52 -4.41 8.67
C ALA A 52 -5.41 -5.93 8.84
N ILE A 53 -4.20 -6.47 8.97
CA ILE A 53 -3.95 -7.89 9.24
C ILE A 53 -4.53 -8.29 10.60
N ILE A 54 -4.25 -7.52 11.66
CA ILE A 54 -4.78 -7.78 13.00
C ILE A 54 -6.31 -7.69 13.00
N ALA A 55 -6.88 -6.68 12.33
CA ALA A 55 -8.32 -6.54 12.21
C ALA A 55 -8.96 -7.73 11.47
N ALA A 56 -8.35 -8.22 10.39
CA ALA A 56 -8.82 -9.41 9.67
C ALA A 56 -8.70 -10.68 10.52
N ALA A 57 -7.57 -10.89 11.18
CA ALA A 57 -7.30 -12.06 12.02
C ALA A 57 -8.25 -12.18 13.22
N THR A 58 -8.70 -11.04 13.76
CA THR A 58 -9.64 -10.97 14.89
C THR A 58 -11.11 -10.90 14.45
N GLY A 59 -11.37 -10.84 13.14
CA GLY A 59 -12.72 -10.66 12.59
C GLY A 59 -13.25 -9.22 12.65
N LEU A 60 -12.54 -8.28 13.29
CA LEU A 60 -12.91 -6.86 13.35
C LEU A 60 -12.99 -6.22 11.95
N GLY A 61 -12.19 -6.69 11.00
CA GLY A 61 -12.24 -6.22 9.61
C GLY A 61 -13.60 -6.50 8.94
N ALA A 62 -14.26 -7.60 9.31
CA ALA A 62 -15.59 -7.92 8.78
C ALA A 62 -16.64 -6.91 9.27
N LEU A 63 -16.48 -6.32 10.45
CA LEU A 63 -17.36 -5.24 10.92
C LEU A 63 -17.24 -4.02 10.01
N LEU A 64 -16.02 -3.61 9.66
CA LEU A 64 -15.81 -2.47 8.74
C LEU A 64 -16.53 -2.69 7.39
N LEU A 65 -16.46 -3.91 6.83
CA LEU A 65 -17.16 -4.25 5.60
C LEU A 65 -18.67 -4.43 5.76
N SER A 66 -19.15 -4.73 6.97
CA SER A 66 -20.58 -4.88 7.27
C SER A 66 -21.31 -3.54 7.43
N TYR A 67 -20.58 -2.43 7.56
CA TYR A 67 -21.13 -1.07 7.61
C TYR A 67 -20.73 -0.27 6.36
N PRO A 68 -21.55 -0.31 5.28
CA PRO A 68 -21.22 0.32 4.00
C PRO A 68 -20.87 1.82 4.14
N ASN A 69 -21.57 2.53 5.01
CA ASN A 69 -21.32 3.95 5.26
C ASN A 69 -19.92 4.21 5.86
N LEU A 70 -19.45 3.34 6.77
CA LEU A 70 -18.13 3.49 7.38
C LEU A 70 -17.01 3.17 6.37
N SER A 71 -17.19 2.10 5.60
CA SER A 71 -16.27 1.74 4.51
C SER A 71 -16.17 2.88 3.47
N ALA A 72 -17.31 3.46 3.08
CA ALA A 72 -17.36 4.60 2.16
C ALA A 72 -16.66 5.84 2.74
N VAL A 73 -16.85 6.15 4.02
CA VAL A 73 -16.14 7.27 4.68
C VAL A 73 -14.64 7.02 4.70
N CYS A 74 -14.17 5.84 5.14
CA CYS A 74 -12.75 5.50 5.14
C CYS A 74 -12.15 5.61 3.73
N GLN A 75 -12.87 5.14 2.72
CA GLN A 75 -12.47 5.24 1.33
C GLN A 75 -12.37 6.68 0.84
N ILE A 76 -13.37 7.53 1.11
CA ILE A 76 -13.34 8.95 0.75
C ILE A 76 -12.16 9.63 1.42
N VAL A 77 -11.95 9.41 2.72
CA VAL A 77 -10.82 9.99 3.46
C VAL A 77 -9.49 9.49 2.88
N ALA A 78 -9.37 8.20 2.55
CA ALA A 78 -8.18 7.65 1.91
C ALA A 78 -7.92 8.30 0.54
N ILE A 79 -8.95 8.45 -0.29
CA ILE A 79 -8.86 9.08 -1.61
C ILE A 79 -8.40 10.54 -1.49
N VAL A 80 -9.03 11.31 -0.59
CA VAL A 80 -8.64 12.70 -0.31
C VAL A 80 -7.19 12.77 0.16
N TYR A 81 -6.79 11.86 1.05
CA TYR A 81 -5.41 11.78 1.53
C TYR A 81 -4.42 11.41 0.41
N LEU A 82 -4.81 10.53 -0.50
CA LEU A 82 -3.99 10.12 -1.64
C LEU A 82 -3.84 11.25 -2.66
N PHE A 83 -4.87 12.08 -2.88
CA PHE A 83 -4.73 13.33 -3.63
C PHE A 83 -3.74 14.27 -2.96
N TYR A 84 -3.79 14.39 -1.64
CA TYR A 84 -2.81 15.18 -0.87
C TYR A 84 -1.38 14.63 -1.03
N VAL A 85 -1.18 13.31 -0.98
CA VAL A 85 0.12 12.68 -1.23
C VAL A 85 0.59 12.90 -2.67
N ALA A 86 -0.30 12.75 -3.67
CA ALA A 86 0.03 13.02 -5.07
C ALA A 86 0.45 14.48 -5.28
N TYR A 87 -0.22 15.43 -4.60
CA TYR A 87 0.16 16.83 -4.58
C TYR A 87 1.54 17.05 -3.96
N LYS A 88 1.85 16.46 -2.80
CA LYS A 88 3.19 16.53 -2.18
C LYS A 88 4.27 15.97 -3.10
N ILE A 89 3.99 14.88 -3.80
CA ILE A 89 4.92 14.29 -4.77
C ILE A 89 5.16 15.25 -5.94
N ALA A 90 4.10 15.80 -6.53
CA ALA A 90 4.17 16.75 -7.65
C ALA A 90 4.92 18.03 -7.28
N ASN A 91 4.73 18.51 -6.05
CA ASN A 91 5.27 19.77 -5.56
C ASN A 91 6.56 19.60 -4.75
N ASN A 92 7.17 18.42 -4.75
CA ASN A 92 8.43 18.20 -4.05
C ASN A 92 9.53 19.02 -4.74
N HIS A 93 10.27 19.83 -3.97
CA HIS A 93 11.34 20.70 -4.46
C HIS A 93 12.76 20.12 -4.29
N SER A 94 12.88 18.92 -3.71
CA SER A 94 14.18 18.25 -3.50
C SER A 94 14.92 18.01 -4.82
N GLY A 95 16.23 18.30 -4.82
CA GLY A 95 17.12 18.09 -5.97
C GLY A 95 17.55 16.64 -6.14
N LEU A 96 18.31 16.34 -7.21
CA LEU A 96 18.82 14.98 -7.49
C LEU A 96 19.73 14.43 -6.38
N SER A 97 20.40 15.30 -5.62
CA SER A 97 21.31 14.93 -4.54
C SER A 97 20.65 14.86 -3.15
N ASP A 98 19.38 15.26 -3.03
CA ASP A 98 18.66 15.30 -1.76
C ASP A 98 18.03 13.95 -1.44
N ILE A 99 18.86 13.01 -0.98
CA ILE A 99 18.41 11.68 -0.54
C ILE A 99 17.50 11.78 0.71
N ALA A 100 17.63 12.86 1.49
CA ALA A 100 16.84 13.13 2.70
C ALA A 100 15.56 13.96 2.44
N GLY A 101 15.31 14.42 1.20
CA GLY A 101 14.29 15.42 0.87
C GLY A 101 12.91 14.86 0.50
N SER A 102 12.51 13.68 0.98
CA SER A 102 11.15 13.20 0.74
C SER A 102 10.17 13.99 1.60
N GLU A 103 9.34 14.84 0.98
CA GLU A 103 8.22 15.49 1.68
C GLU A 103 7.21 14.45 2.21
N VAL A 104 7.23 13.23 1.66
CA VAL A 104 6.35 12.11 2.05
C VAL A 104 7.10 11.16 2.98
N GLY A 105 6.62 10.99 4.21
CA GLY A 105 7.32 10.25 5.26
C GLY A 105 6.53 9.10 5.87
N PHE A 106 7.01 8.58 7.00
CA PHE A 106 6.38 7.49 7.73
C PHE A 106 4.90 7.74 8.04
N ARG A 107 4.57 8.94 8.53
CA ARG A 107 3.19 9.31 8.88
C ARG A 107 2.27 9.21 7.67
N ASP A 108 2.75 9.63 6.50
CA ASP A 108 1.98 9.56 5.26
C ASP A 108 1.69 8.12 4.86
N GLY A 109 2.69 7.23 4.95
CA GLY A 109 2.51 5.82 4.66
C GLY A 109 1.55 5.15 5.64
N PHE A 110 1.68 5.46 6.93
CA PHE A 110 0.81 4.90 7.97
C PHE A 110 -0.65 5.31 7.77
N ILE A 111 -0.93 6.61 7.61
CA ILE A 111 -2.30 7.11 7.41
C ILE A 111 -2.90 6.53 6.12
N LEU A 112 -2.13 6.53 5.03
CA LEU A 112 -2.58 6.00 3.75
C LEU A 112 -3.03 4.55 3.90
N ASN A 113 -2.20 3.67 4.45
CA ASN A 113 -2.55 2.26 4.49
C ASN A 113 -3.53 1.91 5.62
N LEU A 114 -3.53 2.66 6.73
CA LEU A 114 -4.53 2.53 7.79
C LEU A 114 -5.94 2.81 7.27
N LEU A 115 -6.09 3.76 6.35
CA LEU A 115 -7.38 4.13 5.75
C LEU A 115 -7.70 3.38 4.47
N ASN A 116 -6.80 2.52 3.98
CA ASN A 116 -6.93 1.84 2.69
C ASN A 116 -7.91 0.65 2.76
N PRO A 117 -9.18 0.77 2.31
CA PRO A 117 -10.15 -0.32 2.39
C PRO A 117 -9.72 -1.55 1.57
N LYS A 118 -8.88 -1.37 0.52
CA LYS A 118 -8.30 -2.47 -0.26
C LYS A 118 -7.42 -3.37 0.62
N ALA A 119 -6.67 -2.79 1.57
CA ALA A 119 -5.83 -3.57 2.48
C ALA A 119 -6.69 -4.47 3.39
N TYR A 120 -7.76 -3.93 3.98
CA TYR A 120 -8.69 -4.71 4.79
C TYR A 120 -9.40 -5.78 3.96
N ALA A 121 -9.93 -5.44 2.79
CA ALA A 121 -10.59 -6.40 1.91
C ALA A 121 -9.65 -7.55 1.50
N ALA A 122 -8.39 -7.24 1.15
CA ALA A 122 -7.39 -8.24 0.84
C ALA A 122 -7.07 -9.15 2.03
N CYS A 123 -6.81 -8.57 3.21
CA CYS A 123 -6.56 -9.35 4.42
C CYS A 123 -7.76 -10.23 4.79
N ILE A 124 -8.98 -9.71 4.76
CA ILE A 124 -10.19 -10.49 5.04
C ILE A 124 -10.32 -11.65 4.05
N ALA A 125 -10.10 -11.43 2.75
CA ALA A 125 -10.14 -12.49 1.75
C ALA A 125 -9.06 -13.56 1.98
N ILE A 126 -7.85 -13.17 2.40
CA ILE A 126 -6.76 -14.11 2.72
C ILE A 126 -7.17 -15.00 3.90
N PHE A 127 -7.66 -14.41 5.00
CA PHE A 127 -8.03 -15.15 6.21
C PHE A 127 -9.33 -15.95 6.05
N ALA A 128 -10.27 -15.51 5.22
CA ALA A 128 -11.52 -16.23 4.96
C ALA A 128 -11.29 -17.47 4.07
N ASN A 129 -10.39 -17.37 3.09
CA ASN A 129 -10.17 -18.44 2.11
C ASN A 129 -9.03 -19.40 2.48
N ASN A 130 -8.26 -19.11 3.53
CA ASN A 130 -7.14 -19.94 3.95
C ASN A 130 -7.21 -20.27 5.43
N SER A 131 -7.14 -21.56 5.75
CA SER A 131 -6.93 -22.06 7.10
C SER A 131 -5.70 -22.95 7.13
N VAL A 132 -4.93 -22.89 8.21
CA VAL A 132 -3.78 -23.76 8.41
C VAL A 132 -4.27 -25.02 9.12
N PRO A 133 -4.20 -26.21 8.50
CA PRO A 133 -4.66 -27.45 9.11
C PRO A 133 -3.70 -27.92 10.21
N ASP A 134 -4.19 -28.80 11.08
CA ASP A 134 -3.42 -29.51 12.12
C ASP A 134 -2.76 -28.62 13.19
N VAL A 135 -3.27 -27.40 13.38
CA VAL A 135 -2.83 -26.46 14.42
C VAL A 135 -4.03 -25.83 15.13
N THR A 136 -3.80 -25.23 16.31
CA THR A 136 -4.85 -24.47 17.00
C THR A 136 -5.27 -23.24 16.17
N PRO A 137 -6.52 -22.74 16.30
CA PRO A 137 -6.97 -21.55 15.58
C PRO A 137 -6.05 -20.33 15.78
N VAL A 138 -5.54 -20.15 17.01
CA VAL A 138 -4.60 -19.06 17.34
C VAL A 138 -3.27 -19.23 16.61
N MET A 139 -2.70 -20.44 16.60
CA MET A 139 -1.45 -20.70 15.88
C MET A 139 -1.64 -20.54 14.36
N GLY A 140 -2.77 -21.01 13.82
CA GLY A 140 -3.12 -20.83 12.41
C GLY A 140 -3.21 -19.35 12.02
N ALA A 141 -3.84 -18.53 12.85
CA ALA A 141 -3.92 -17.08 12.64
C ALA A 141 -2.54 -16.40 12.70
N ILE A 142 -1.67 -16.80 13.63
CA ILE A 142 -0.29 -16.27 13.73
C ILE A 142 0.52 -16.64 12.48
N LEU A 143 0.43 -17.89 12.02
CA LEU A 143 1.12 -18.35 10.81
C LEU A 143 0.62 -17.62 9.57
N ALA A 144 -0.70 -17.43 9.43
CA ALA A 144 -1.28 -16.66 8.33
C ALA A 144 -0.87 -15.19 8.37
N ALA A 145 -0.95 -14.54 9.54
CA ALA A 145 -0.57 -13.14 9.73
C ALA A 145 0.92 -12.90 9.43
N SER A 146 1.80 -13.76 9.96
CA SER A 146 3.25 -13.66 9.72
C SER A 146 3.61 -13.91 8.26
N THR A 147 3.02 -14.93 7.62
CA THR A 147 3.21 -15.19 6.19
C THR A 147 2.75 -14.00 5.35
N CYS A 148 1.55 -13.48 5.62
CA CYS A 148 1.01 -12.31 4.94
C CYS A 148 1.93 -11.10 5.08
N PHE A 149 2.39 -10.81 6.30
CA PHE A 149 3.26 -9.67 6.57
C PHE A 149 4.64 -9.80 5.91
N ILE A 150 5.25 -10.99 5.93
CA ILE A 150 6.53 -11.27 5.25
C ILE A 150 6.39 -11.04 3.75
N ILE A 151 5.34 -11.56 3.13
CA ILE A 151 5.12 -11.38 1.69
C ILE A 151 4.82 -9.91 1.37
N ALA A 152 4.06 -9.21 2.20
CA ALA A 152 3.81 -7.79 2.03
C ALA A 152 5.10 -6.96 2.08
N ILE A 153 6.03 -7.25 3.00
CA ILE A 153 7.35 -6.62 3.04
C ILE A 153 8.06 -6.78 1.70
N VAL A 154 8.07 -7.99 1.14
CA VAL A 154 8.71 -8.26 -0.16
C VAL A 154 8.04 -7.47 -1.28
N VAL A 155 6.71 -7.59 -1.40
CA VAL A 155 5.92 -6.95 -2.46
C VAL A 155 6.02 -5.42 -2.41
N ASP A 156 5.82 -4.82 -1.25
CA ASP A 156 5.85 -3.37 -1.09
C ASP A 156 7.28 -2.82 -1.30
N SER A 157 8.29 -3.58 -0.87
CA SER A 157 9.69 -3.24 -1.18
C SER A 157 9.98 -3.31 -2.67
N LEU A 158 9.43 -4.30 -3.39
CA LEU A 158 9.59 -4.40 -4.85
C LEU A 158 8.96 -3.21 -5.57
N TRP A 159 7.78 -2.76 -5.14
CA TRP A 159 7.14 -1.55 -5.70
C TRP A 159 7.95 -0.28 -5.43
N LEU A 160 8.47 -0.12 -4.21
CA LEU A 160 9.38 0.99 -3.88
C LEU A 160 10.67 0.95 -4.72
N MET A 161 11.26 -0.24 -4.87
CA MET A 161 12.47 -0.46 -5.64
C MET A 161 12.25 -0.22 -7.13
N LEU A 162 11.09 -0.61 -7.68
CA LEU A 162 10.71 -0.32 -9.06
C LEU A 162 10.72 1.19 -9.33
N GLY A 163 10.12 1.98 -8.43
CA GLY A 163 10.24 3.44 -8.46
C GLY A 163 11.69 3.90 -8.37
N GLY A 164 12.45 3.37 -7.41
CA GLY A 164 13.86 3.69 -7.21
C GLY A 164 14.76 3.38 -8.40
N VAL A 165 14.44 2.34 -9.19
CA VAL A 165 15.15 2.01 -10.44
C VAL A 165 14.89 3.11 -11.48
N LEU A 166 13.65 3.56 -11.64
CA LEU A 166 13.33 4.69 -12.53
C LEU A 166 14.09 5.95 -12.14
N HIS A 167 14.18 6.22 -10.82
CA HIS A 167 14.94 7.36 -10.29
C HIS A 167 16.41 7.37 -10.74
N ARG A 168 17.06 6.20 -10.88
CA ARG A 168 18.48 6.10 -11.30
C ARG A 168 18.73 6.55 -12.74
N PHE A 169 17.70 6.53 -13.60
CA PHE A 169 17.81 6.99 -14.98
C PHE A 169 17.63 8.51 -15.12
N ILE A 170 17.26 9.20 -14.04
CA ILE A 170 17.04 10.64 -14.01
C ILE A 170 18.37 11.36 -13.79
N LYS A 171 18.72 12.25 -14.72
CA LYS A 171 20.00 12.99 -14.72
C LYS A 171 19.82 14.51 -14.61
N THR A 172 18.62 15.02 -14.86
CA THR A 172 18.35 16.47 -14.84
C THR A 172 17.14 16.81 -13.95
N PRO A 173 17.09 18.03 -13.36
CA PRO A 173 15.96 18.45 -12.53
C PRO A 173 14.62 18.45 -13.29
N ILE A 174 14.65 18.72 -14.59
CA ILE A 174 13.46 18.70 -15.46
C ILE A 174 12.93 17.28 -15.61
N GLN A 175 13.81 16.29 -15.82
CA GLN A 175 13.42 14.88 -15.87
C GLN A 175 12.79 14.42 -14.54
N LEU A 176 13.36 14.85 -13.42
CA LEU A 176 12.83 14.52 -12.08
C LEU A 176 11.45 15.12 -11.86
N ARG A 177 11.24 16.39 -12.24
CA ARG A 177 9.94 17.06 -12.19
C ARG A 177 8.91 16.35 -13.08
N ASN A 178 9.29 15.98 -14.31
CA ASN A 178 8.39 15.28 -15.21
C ASN A 178 8.00 13.89 -14.66
N LEU A 179 8.94 13.18 -14.03
CA LEU A 179 8.66 11.89 -13.40
C LEU A 179 7.70 12.05 -12.21
N ARG A 180 7.89 13.06 -11.36
CA ARG A 180 6.98 13.40 -10.25
C ARG A 180 5.57 13.70 -10.75
N LEU A 181 5.45 14.53 -11.79
CA LEU A 181 4.16 14.86 -12.41
C LEU A 181 3.50 13.66 -13.05
N PHE A 182 4.26 12.79 -13.72
CA PHE A 182 3.75 11.55 -14.30
C PHE A 182 3.15 10.61 -13.24
N PHE A 183 3.86 10.39 -12.13
CA PHE A 183 3.33 9.56 -11.05
C PHE A 183 2.14 10.20 -10.33
N ALA A 184 2.18 11.52 -10.10
CA ALA A 184 1.05 12.24 -9.53
C ALA A 184 -0.18 12.13 -10.44
N PHE A 185 0.01 12.21 -11.76
CA PHE A 185 -1.05 11.99 -12.75
C PHE A 185 -1.59 10.55 -12.69
N LEU A 186 -0.72 9.53 -12.69
CA LEU A 186 -1.14 8.13 -12.58
C LEU A 186 -1.93 7.86 -11.30
N LEU A 187 -1.46 8.37 -10.15
CA LEU A 187 -2.17 8.27 -8.88
C LEU A 187 -3.53 8.96 -8.98
N THR A 188 -3.60 10.17 -9.51
CA THR A 188 -4.85 10.91 -9.71
C THR A 188 -5.83 10.15 -10.60
N CYS A 189 -5.38 9.61 -11.73
CA CYS A 189 -6.22 8.80 -12.63
C CYS A 189 -6.76 7.55 -11.94
N LEU A 190 -5.92 6.85 -11.17
CA LEU A 190 -6.35 5.71 -10.37
C LEU A 190 -7.43 6.11 -9.35
N LEU A 191 -7.23 7.24 -8.65
CA LEU A 191 -8.18 7.73 -7.64
C LEU A 191 -9.52 8.13 -8.27
N ILE A 192 -9.49 8.79 -9.43
CA ILE A 192 -10.70 9.13 -10.19
C ILE A 192 -11.43 7.84 -10.59
N TRP A 193 -10.71 6.87 -11.15
CA TRP A 193 -11.28 5.58 -11.52
C TRP A 193 -11.97 4.89 -10.33
N ILE A 194 -11.26 4.78 -9.19
CA ILE A 194 -11.80 4.19 -7.95
C ILE A 194 -13.03 4.96 -7.46
N SER A 195 -13.03 6.29 -7.56
CA SER A 195 -14.16 7.12 -7.13
C SER A 195 -15.37 6.90 -8.04
N THR A 196 -15.16 6.83 -9.36
CA THR A 196 -16.25 6.64 -10.32
C THR A 196 -16.86 5.24 -10.28
N THR A 197 -16.06 4.19 -10.04
CA THR A 197 -16.60 2.82 -9.96
C THR A 197 -17.41 2.58 -8.69
N HIS A 198 -17.17 3.33 -7.62
CA HIS A 198 -17.94 3.27 -6.37
C HIS A 198 -19.17 4.16 -6.35
N LEU A 199 -19.18 5.30 -7.05
CA LEU A 199 -20.38 6.15 -7.15
C LEU A 199 -21.45 5.55 -8.08
N LEU A 200 -21.10 4.53 -8.86
CA LEU A 200 -21.97 3.89 -9.85
C LEU A 200 -22.50 2.50 -9.42
N ASN A 201 -22.13 2.00 -8.23
CA ASN A 201 -22.58 0.72 -7.65
C ASN A 201 -23.10 0.94 -6.23
#